data_AF-C0LUG6-F1
#
_entry.id   AF-C0LUG6-F1
#
_cell.length_a   1.000
_cell.length_b   1.000
_cell.length_c   1.000
_cell.angle_alpha   90.00
_cell.angle_beta   90.00
_cell.angle_gamma   90.00
#
_symmetry.space_group_name_H-M   'P 1'
#
loop_
_entity.id
_entity.type
_entity.pdbx_description
1 polymer ?
#
loop_
_entity_poly.entity_id
_entity_poly.type
_entity_poly.pdbx_seq_one_letter_code
_entity_poly.pdbx_strand_id
1 'polypeptide(L)'
;WTSQSSLDLGEPLSLITESVFARYISSLKDQRVAASKVLTGPQAQPAGDKAEFVEKVRRALYLGKIVSYAQGFSQLRAASDEYNWDLNYGEIAKIFRAGCIIRAQFLQKITDAYEQNANI
;
A
#
# COMPACT_ATOMS: atom_id res chain seq x y z
N TRP A 1 -12.20 -6.76 -3.12
CA TRP A 1 -12.38 -7.62 -1.94
C TRP A 1 -11.57 -7.16 -0.74
N THR A 2 -10.24 -7.04 -0.78
CA THR A 2 -9.45 -6.59 0.40
C THR A 2 -9.96 -5.28 1.01
N SER A 3 -10.24 -4.27 0.19
CA SER A 3 -10.83 -2.99 0.63
C SER A 3 -12.27 -3.08 1.14
N GLN A 4 -13.04 -4.10 0.72
CA GLN A 4 -14.39 -4.32 1.25
C GLN A 4 -14.29 -5.01 2.62
N SER A 5 -13.47 -6.06 2.71
CA SER A 5 -13.18 -6.73 3.98
C SER A 5 -12.59 -5.78 5.02
N SER A 6 -11.80 -4.78 4.64
CA SER A 6 -11.30 -3.79 5.61
C SER A 6 -12.43 -2.92 6.17
N LEU A 7 -13.46 -2.63 5.37
CA LEU A 7 -14.65 -1.93 5.86
C LEU A 7 -15.43 -2.82 6.82
N ASP A 8 -15.60 -4.10 6.48
CA ASP A 8 -16.30 -5.08 7.33
C ASP A 8 -15.59 -5.27 8.69
N LEU A 9 -14.25 -5.30 8.68
CA LEU A 9 -13.41 -5.47 9.88
C LEU A 9 -13.10 -4.16 10.63
N GLY A 10 -13.54 -3.00 10.12
CA GLY A 10 -13.24 -1.70 10.73
C GLY A 10 -11.76 -1.25 10.62
N GLU A 11 -11.00 -1.80 9.68
CA GLU A 11 -9.57 -1.54 9.50
C GLU A 11 -9.27 -0.39 8.53
N PRO A 12 -8.38 0.55 8.87
CA PRO A 12 -8.09 1.73 8.05
C PRO A 12 -7.13 1.43 6.88
N LEU A 13 -7.59 0.64 5.91
CA LEU A 13 -6.82 0.23 4.72
C LEU A 13 -6.84 1.29 3.59
N SER A 14 -6.45 2.53 3.90
CA SER A 14 -6.59 3.65 2.97
C SER A 14 -5.75 3.48 1.69
N LEU A 15 -4.49 3.08 1.78
CA LEU A 15 -3.56 3.15 0.64
C LEU A 15 -3.91 2.12 -0.45
N ILE A 16 -4.26 0.90 -0.07
CA ILE A 16 -4.71 -0.15 -1.01
C ILE A 16 -6.07 0.24 -1.60
N THR A 17 -6.96 0.84 -0.81
CA THR A 17 -8.29 1.29 -1.28
C THR A 17 -8.17 2.43 -2.28
N GLU A 18 -7.33 3.44 -2.02
CA GLU A 18 -7.02 4.49 -2.99
C GLU A 18 -6.37 3.92 -4.27
N SER A 19 -5.59 2.84 -4.16
CA SER A 19 -5.05 2.15 -5.34
C SER A 19 -6.14 1.50 -6.20
N VAL A 20 -7.23 1.03 -5.60
CA VAL A 20 -8.42 0.53 -6.34
C VAL A 20 -9.14 1.70 -7.00
N PHE A 21 -9.39 2.79 -6.28
CA PHE A 21 -10.06 3.97 -6.84
C PHE A 21 -9.25 4.64 -7.95
N ALA A 22 -7.92 4.65 -7.84
CA ALA A 22 -7.02 5.11 -8.90
C ALA A 22 -7.19 4.30 -10.20
N ARG A 23 -7.47 2.99 -10.11
CA ARG A 23 -7.81 2.18 -11.30
C ARG A 23 -9.18 2.60 -11.85
N TYR A 24 -10.19 2.73 -11.00
CA TYR A 24 -11.52 3.13 -11.43
C TYR A 24 -11.52 4.49 -12.16
N ILE A 25 -10.87 5.52 -11.59
CA ILE A 25 -10.77 6.83 -12.24
C ILE A 25 -9.96 6.77 -13.55
N SER A 26 -8.96 5.89 -13.65
CA SER A 26 -8.22 5.70 -14.90
C SER A 26 -9.10 5.14 -16.01
N SER A 27 -10.04 4.25 -15.68
CA SER A 27 -11.03 3.68 -16.60
C SER A 27 -12.09 4.68 -17.04
N LEU A 28 -12.35 5.76 -16.28
CA LEU A 28 -13.23 6.87 -16.67
C LEU A 28 -12.56 7.82 -17.69
N LYS A 29 -11.93 7.26 -18.73
CA LYS A 29 -11.09 8.00 -19.69
C LYS A 29 -11.85 9.14 -20.38
N ASP A 30 -13.05 8.88 -20.88
CA ASP A 30 -13.82 9.87 -21.63
C ASP A 30 -14.21 11.06 -20.75
N GLN A 31 -14.62 10.79 -19.50
CA GLN A 31 -14.90 11.83 -18.52
C GLN A 31 -13.66 12.66 -18.19
N ARG A 32 -12.48 12.03 -18.03
CA ARG A 32 -11.23 12.75 -17.78
C ARG A 32 -10.82 13.64 -18.96
N VAL A 33 -10.99 13.17 -20.19
CA VAL A 33 -10.68 13.96 -21.40
C VAL A 33 -11.67 15.12 -21.59
N ALA A 34 -12.94 14.93 -21.24
CA ALA A 34 -13.92 16.01 -21.24
C ALA A 34 -13.58 17.05 -20.15
N ALA A 35 -13.32 16.59 -18.92
CA ALA A 35 -12.97 17.44 -17.79
C ALA A 35 -11.69 18.25 -18.04
N SER A 36 -10.68 17.70 -18.70
CA SER A 36 -9.42 18.42 -19.00
C SER A 36 -9.60 19.61 -19.95
N LYS A 37 -10.74 19.72 -20.65
CA LYS A 37 -11.06 20.86 -21.52
C LYS A 37 -11.79 21.98 -20.78
N VAL A 38 -12.33 21.69 -19.59
CA VAL A 38 -13.20 22.60 -18.82
C VAL A 38 -12.54 23.05 -17.53
N LEU A 39 -11.85 22.14 -16.83
CA LEU A 39 -11.20 22.42 -15.56
C LEU A 39 -9.80 22.99 -15.78
N THR A 40 -9.47 24.05 -15.04
CA THR A 40 -8.12 24.64 -14.99
C THR A 40 -7.38 24.14 -13.76
N GLY A 41 -6.06 23.92 -13.87
CA GLY A 41 -5.19 23.53 -12.76
C GLY A 41 -3.88 24.33 -12.75
N PRO A 42 -3.12 24.28 -11.64
CA PRO A 42 -1.82 24.94 -11.56
C PRO A 42 -0.80 24.27 -12.49
N GLN A 43 0.22 25.03 -12.89
CA GLN A 43 1.37 24.46 -13.59
C GLN A 43 2.37 23.86 -12.59
N ALA A 44 3.18 22.92 -13.07
CA ALA A 44 4.24 22.33 -12.27
C ALA A 44 5.22 23.40 -11.79
N GLN A 45 5.53 23.38 -10.50
CA GLN A 45 6.54 24.26 -9.92
C GLN A 45 7.95 23.73 -10.23
N PRO A 46 8.97 24.60 -10.34
CA PRO A 46 10.35 24.16 -10.47
C PRO A 46 10.74 23.22 -9.32
N ALA A 47 11.23 22.03 -9.66
CA ALA A 47 11.51 20.98 -8.68
C ALA A 47 12.81 21.19 -7.87
N GLY A 48 13.60 22.22 -8.20
CA GLY A 48 14.92 22.45 -7.61
C GLY A 48 15.99 21.51 -8.18
N ASP A 49 16.93 21.09 -7.33
CA ASP A 49 17.97 20.14 -7.73
C ASP A 49 17.38 18.78 -8.13
N LYS A 50 17.83 18.26 -9.27
CA LYS A 50 17.31 17.02 -9.84
C LYS A 50 17.61 15.81 -8.96
N ALA A 51 18.83 15.71 -8.42
CA ALA A 51 19.24 14.56 -7.63
C ALA A 51 18.50 14.53 -6.28
N GLU A 52 18.36 15.70 -5.65
CA GLU A 52 17.60 15.86 -4.41
C GLU A 52 16.12 15.50 -4.60
N PHE A 53 15.49 15.98 -5.68
CA PHE A 53 14.09 15.65 -5.96
C PHE A 53 13.90 14.14 -6.17
N VAL A 54 14.76 13.49 -6.95
CA VAL A 54 14.71 12.04 -7.16
C VAL A 54 14.87 11.28 -5.85
N GLU A 55 15.79 11.70 -4.98
CA GLU A 55 15.99 11.04 -3.68
C GLU A 55 14.78 11.24 -2.75
N LYS A 56 14.15 12.43 -2.75
CA LYS A 56 12.90 12.67 -2.01
C LYS A 56 11.79 11.74 -2.49
N VAL A 57 11.61 11.60 -3.81
CA VAL A 57 10.60 10.69 -4.38
C VAL A 57 10.92 9.23 -4.04
N ARG A 58 12.19 8.81 -4.09
CA ARG A 58 12.61 7.45 -3.72
C ARG A 58 12.27 7.14 -2.26
N ARG A 59 12.56 8.06 -1.34
CA ARG A 59 12.22 7.92 0.09
C ARG A 59 10.71 7.90 0.31
N ALA A 60 9.98 8.80 -0.33
CA ALA A 60 8.52 8.85 -0.25
C ALA A 60 7.87 7.55 -0.74
N LEU A 61 8.35 7.00 -1.87
CA LEU A 61 7.88 5.71 -2.39
C LEU A 61 8.14 4.56 -1.40
N TYR A 62 9.34 4.50 -0.83
CA TYR A 62 9.71 3.44 0.11
C TYR A 62 8.89 3.53 1.41
N LEU A 63 8.69 4.74 1.94
CA LEU A 63 7.85 4.97 3.10
C LEU A 63 6.38 4.65 2.81
N GLY A 64 5.86 5.05 1.65
CA GLY A 64 4.51 4.71 1.21
C GLY A 64 4.31 3.20 1.13
N LYS A 65 5.32 2.46 0.67
CA LYS A 65 5.31 0.99 0.72
C LYS A 65 5.26 0.46 2.15
N ILE A 66 6.06 1.00 3.07
CA ILE A 66 6.02 0.60 4.49
C ILE A 66 4.62 0.79 5.07
N VAL A 67 4.03 1.97 4.88
CA VAL A 67 2.67 2.28 5.36
C VAL A 67 1.64 1.31 4.79
N SER A 68 1.70 1.03 3.48
CA SER A 68 0.76 0.09 2.84
C SER A 68 0.85 -1.33 3.42
N TYR A 69 2.06 -1.81 3.72
CA TYR A 69 2.24 -3.13 4.32
C TYR A 69 1.81 -3.14 5.79
N ALA A 70 2.08 -2.07 6.54
CA ALA A 70 1.60 -1.95 7.92
C ALA A 70 0.07 -2.06 7.98
N GLN A 71 -0.65 -1.34 7.11
CA GLN A 71 -2.11 -1.44 7.02
C GLN A 71 -2.58 -2.85 6.66
N GLY A 72 -1.94 -3.48 5.66
CA GLY A 72 -2.33 -4.84 5.24
C GLY A 72 -2.07 -5.90 6.30
N PHE A 73 -0.97 -5.81 7.05
CA PHE A 73 -0.68 -6.75 8.14
C PHE A 73 -1.56 -6.49 9.37
N SER A 74 -1.92 -5.24 9.67
CA SER A 74 -2.95 -4.91 10.67
C SER A 74 -4.29 -5.55 10.30
N GLN A 75 -4.68 -5.46 9.03
CA GLN A 75 -5.91 -6.11 8.56
C GLN A 75 -5.86 -7.64 8.67
N LEU A 76 -4.71 -8.26 8.39
CA LEU A 76 -4.55 -9.71 8.60
C LEU A 76 -4.71 -10.09 10.07
N ARG A 77 -4.28 -9.23 11.01
CA ARG A 77 -4.50 -9.44 12.45
C ARG A 77 -5.98 -9.35 12.80
N ALA A 78 -6.65 -8.26 12.42
CA ALA A 78 -8.09 -8.12 12.66
C ALA A 78 -8.89 -9.30 12.08
N ALA A 79 -8.52 -9.78 10.89
CA ALA A 79 -9.13 -10.97 10.30
C ALA A 79 -8.81 -12.25 11.08
N SER A 80 -7.57 -12.42 11.55
CA SER A 80 -7.17 -13.56 12.37
C SER A 80 -8.00 -13.65 13.64
N ASP A 81 -8.25 -12.52 14.28
CA ASP A 81 -9.03 -12.42 15.52
C ASP A 81 -10.52 -12.69 15.26
N GLU A 82 -11.12 -12.04 14.25
CA GLU A 82 -12.53 -12.24 13.88
C GLU A 82 -12.84 -13.70 13.49
N TYR A 83 -11.96 -14.31 12.71
CA TYR A 83 -12.18 -15.65 12.16
C TYR A 83 -11.49 -16.77 12.94
N ASN A 84 -10.82 -16.46 14.06
CA ASN A 84 -10.14 -17.41 14.93
C ASN A 84 -9.11 -18.30 14.19
N TRP A 85 -8.26 -17.69 13.37
CA TRP A 85 -7.31 -18.43 12.52
C TRP A 85 -5.91 -18.62 13.11
N ASP A 86 -5.57 -17.88 14.17
CA ASP A 86 -4.23 -17.90 14.78
C ASP A 86 -3.10 -17.75 13.74
N LEU A 87 -3.20 -16.71 12.91
CA LEU A 87 -2.29 -16.50 11.79
C LEU A 87 -0.86 -16.20 12.27
N ASN A 88 0.11 -16.88 11.67
CA ASN A 88 1.53 -16.55 11.86
C ASN A 88 2.00 -15.52 10.81
N TYR A 89 2.05 -14.26 11.21
CA TYR A 89 2.43 -13.13 10.33
C TYR A 89 3.87 -13.22 9.82
N GLY A 90 4.80 -13.75 10.65
CA GLY A 90 6.19 -13.96 10.25
C GLY A 90 6.33 -14.97 9.12
N GLU A 91 5.61 -16.09 9.21
CA GLU A 91 5.58 -17.11 8.15
C GLU A 91 4.88 -16.60 6.87
N ILE A 92 3.79 -15.84 7.00
CA ILE A 92 3.14 -15.15 5.86
C ILE A 92 4.15 -14.23 5.14
N ALA A 93 4.92 -13.44 5.88
CA ALA A 93 5.96 -12.59 5.30
C ALA A 93 7.06 -13.42 4.62
N LYS A 94 7.47 -14.55 5.21
CA LYS A 94 8.50 -15.44 4.64
C LYS A 94 8.10 -16.02 3.29
N ILE A 95 6.86 -16.50 3.15
CA ILE A 95 6.39 -17.07 1.88
C ILE A 95 6.26 -16.01 0.77
N PHE A 96 6.03 -14.74 1.14
CA PHE A 96 6.00 -13.63 0.17
C PHE A 96 7.39 -13.19 -0.33
N ARG A 97 8.50 -13.70 0.24
CA ARG A 97 9.85 -13.33 -0.20
C ARG A 97 10.20 -13.82 -1.60
N ALA A 98 9.54 -14.86 -2.10
CA ALA A 98 9.81 -15.46 -3.40
C ALA A 98 8.51 -15.92 -4.10
N GLY A 99 8.58 -16.17 -5.41
CA GLY A 99 7.46 -16.67 -6.21
C GLY A 99 6.38 -15.64 -6.53
N CYS A 100 5.81 -14.98 -5.52
CA CYS A 100 4.70 -14.04 -5.70
C CYS A 100 5.11 -12.73 -6.41
N ILE A 101 4.11 -11.96 -6.87
CA ILE A 101 4.32 -10.69 -7.57
C ILE A 101 4.97 -9.63 -6.69
N ILE A 102 4.66 -9.62 -5.39
CA ILE A 102 5.13 -8.61 -4.44
C ILE A 102 6.51 -8.89 -3.84
N ARG A 103 7.18 -9.96 -4.28
CA ARG A 103 8.48 -10.40 -3.76
C ARG A 103 9.53 -9.29 -3.76
N ALA A 104 10.21 -9.12 -2.63
CA ALA A 104 11.29 -8.15 -2.49
C ALA A 104 12.12 -8.45 -1.22
N GLN A 105 13.37 -7.97 -1.18
CA GLN A 105 14.19 -7.95 0.05
C GLN A 105 13.50 -7.22 1.21
N PHE A 106 12.56 -6.31 0.90
CA PHE A 106 11.70 -5.66 1.88
C PHE A 106 10.94 -6.64 2.79
N LEU A 107 10.48 -7.79 2.24
CA LEU A 107 9.73 -8.78 3.01
C LEU A 107 10.59 -9.43 4.10
N GLN A 108 11.91 -9.50 3.90
CA GLN A 108 12.82 -9.95 4.96
C GLN A 108 12.74 -9.05 6.19
N LYS A 109 12.64 -7.73 6.00
CA LYS A 109 12.52 -6.79 7.13
C LYS A 109 11.23 -6.99 7.93
N ILE A 110 10.14 -7.36 7.26
CA ILE A 110 8.87 -7.67 7.93
C ILE A 110 9.00 -9.01 8.67
N THR A 111 9.59 -10.02 8.04
CA THR A 111 9.91 -11.30 8.69
C THR A 111 10.74 -11.08 9.97
N ASP A 112 11.86 -10.36 9.87
CA ASP A 112 12.75 -10.08 11.00
C ASP A 112 12.00 -9.38 12.15
N ALA A 113 11.10 -8.44 11.82
CA ALA A 113 10.30 -7.72 12.82
C ALA A 113 9.35 -8.64 13.59
N TYR A 114 8.64 -9.54 12.90
CA TYR A 114 7.74 -10.50 13.55
C TYR A 114 8.48 -11.63 14.28
N GLU A 115 9.69 -11.98 13.85
CA GLU A 115 10.57 -12.91 14.59
C GLU A 115 11.05 -12.29 15.92
N GLN A 116 11.29 -10.97 15.94
CA GLN A 116 11.66 -10.25 17.17
C GLN A 116 10.47 -10.03 18.11
N ASN A 117 9.29 -9.72 17.55
CA ASN A 117 8.06 -9.56 18.32
C ASN A 117 6.85 -9.99 17.47
N ALA A 118 6.28 -11.16 17.79
CA ALA A 118 5.14 -11.71 17.06
C ALA A 118 3.87 -10.84 17.16
N ASN A 119 3.77 -9.99 18.19
CA ASN A 119 2.58 -9.18 18.50
C ASN A 119 2.76 -7.68 18.22
N ILE A 120 3.78 -7.31 17.43
CA ILE A 120 4.12 -5.89 17.14
C ILE A 120 2.99 -5.10 16.47
#